data_AF-A0A3D0T1L0-F1
#
_entry.id   AF-A0A3D0T1L0-F1
#
_cell.length_a   1.000
_cell.length_b   1.000
_cell.length_c   1.000
_cell.angle_alpha   90.00
_cell.angle_beta   90.00
_cell.angle_gamma   90.00
#
_symmetry.space_group_name_H-M   'P 1'
#
loop_
_entity.id
_entity.type
_entity.pdbx_description
1 polymer ?
#
loop_
_entity_poly.entity_id
_entity_poly.type
_entity_poly.pdbx_seq_one_letter_code
_entity_poly.pdbx_strand_id
1 'polypeptide(L)'
;GVRGIKMPDGQKVVSLIVPRGDGAVLTATENGYGKRTPLEDYPAKSRATQGVVSIKVSDRNGKVVGAVQVDENDEIMLISNAGTLVRTRVSEVSTVGRNTQGVRLIRTGENEQLVALQRIEEIEDAELIEAEGDEAEAVDTNAAQDGADESTTDE
;
A
#
# COMPACT_ATOMS: atom_id res chain seq x y z
N GLY A 1 -30.99 -10.27 -9.03
CA GLY A 1 -30.43 -8.97 -8.61
C GLY A 1 -30.90 -7.86 -9.52
N VAL A 2 -30.62 -6.59 -9.16
CA VAL A 2 -30.96 -5.40 -9.98
C VAL A 2 -29.69 -4.70 -10.49
N ARG A 3 -29.80 -3.89 -11.55
CA ARG A 3 -28.66 -3.14 -12.13
C ARG A 3 -28.28 -1.93 -11.27
N GLY A 4 -27.03 -1.90 -10.80
CA GLY A 4 -26.45 -0.77 -10.05
C GLY A 4 -25.85 0.33 -10.94
N ILE A 5 -25.06 -0.03 -11.95
CA ILE A 5 -24.39 0.89 -12.90
C ILE A 5 -24.54 0.37 -14.33
N LYS A 6 -24.65 1.27 -15.32
CA LYS A 6 -24.60 0.92 -16.75
C LYS A 6 -23.16 1.01 -17.23
N MET A 7 -22.52 -0.13 -17.46
CA MET A 7 -21.16 -0.19 -17.99
C MET A 7 -21.18 -0.16 -19.53
N PRO A 8 -20.24 0.56 -20.17
CA PRO A 8 -19.91 0.35 -21.58
C PRO A 8 -19.35 -1.06 -21.82
N ASP A 9 -19.39 -1.50 -23.08
CA ASP A 9 -18.90 -2.82 -23.46
C ASP A 9 -17.40 -2.98 -23.15
N GLY A 10 -17.03 -4.16 -22.67
CA GLY A 10 -15.65 -4.49 -22.28
C GLY A 10 -15.19 -3.86 -20.96
N GLN A 11 -16.03 -3.09 -20.26
CA GLN A 11 -15.71 -2.57 -18.93
C GLN A 11 -16.31 -3.43 -17.82
N LYS A 12 -15.67 -3.42 -16.65
CA LYS A 12 -16.11 -4.13 -15.46
C LYS A 12 -16.01 -3.24 -14.22
N VAL A 13 -16.80 -3.57 -13.20
CA VAL A 13 -16.65 -2.98 -11.87
C VAL A 13 -15.37 -3.55 -11.23
N VAL A 14 -14.54 -2.67 -10.67
CA VAL A 14 -13.26 -3.04 -10.04
C VAL A 14 -13.24 -2.88 -8.52
N SER A 15 -14.14 -2.05 -7.97
CA SER A 15 -14.22 -1.79 -6.54
C SER A 15 -15.62 -1.39 -6.14
N LEU A 16 -15.96 -1.62 -4.87
CA LEU A 16 -17.20 -1.17 -4.23
C LEU A 16 -16.80 -0.50 -2.92
N ILE A 17 -17.27 0.73 -2.72
CA ILE A 17 -17.04 1.51 -1.50
C ILE A 17 -18.40 1.90 -0.96
N VAL A 18 -18.65 1.62 0.32
CA VAL A 18 -19.77 2.19 1.07
C VAL A 18 -19.19 3.33 1.89
N PRO A 19 -19.44 4.60 1.52
CA PRO A 19 -18.77 5.73 2.16
C PRO A 19 -19.17 5.83 3.64
N ARG A 20 -18.18 5.99 4.52
CA ARG A 20 -18.35 6.31 5.94
C ARG A 20 -17.45 7.49 6.28
N GLY A 21 -17.93 8.41 7.12
CA GLY A 21 -17.17 9.63 7.44
C GLY A 21 -16.87 10.49 6.20
N ASP A 22 -15.74 11.16 6.22
CA ASP A 22 -15.29 12.15 5.25
C ASP A 22 -13.98 11.76 4.51
N GLY A 23 -13.42 10.58 4.82
CA GLY A 23 -12.22 10.05 4.19
C GLY A 23 -12.26 10.09 2.66
N ALA A 24 -11.13 10.44 2.06
CA ALA A 24 -10.99 10.61 0.61
C ALA A 24 -11.04 9.26 -0.12
N VAL A 25 -11.42 9.29 -1.40
CA VAL A 25 -11.30 8.11 -2.27
C VAL A 25 -9.93 8.11 -2.93
N LEU A 26 -9.12 7.10 -2.61
CA LEU A 26 -7.86 6.83 -3.28
C LEU A 26 -8.11 5.88 -4.46
N THR A 27 -7.66 6.26 -5.65
CA THR A 27 -7.75 5.44 -6.86
C THR A 27 -6.36 5.21 -7.45
N ALA A 28 -6.08 3.99 -7.90
CA ALA A 28 -4.82 3.63 -8.57
C ALA A 28 -5.05 2.94 -9.92
N THR A 29 -4.10 3.11 -10.85
CA THR A 29 -4.13 2.58 -12.22
C THR A 29 -2.94 1.66 -12.51
N GLU A 30 -3.04 0.85 -13.55
CA GLU A 30 -2.10 -0.25 -13.85
C GLU A 30 -0.65 0.22 -14.08
N ASN A 31 -0.44 1.44 -14.58
CA ASN A 31 0.92 1.98 -14.77
C ASN A 31 1.45 2.76 -13.55
N GLY A 32 0.91 2.50 -12.35
CA GLY A 32 1.41 3.08 -11.10
C GLY A 32 1.03 4.54 -10.87
N TYR A 33 -0.02 5.04 -11.51
CA TYR A 33 -0.57 6.38 -11.25
C TYR A 33 -1.79 6.32 -10.34
N GLY A 34 -2.03 7.38 -9.61
CA GLY A 34 -3.19 7.47 -8.72
C GLY A 34 -3.30 8.81 -8.04
N LYS A 35 -4.32 8.94 -7.19
CA LYS A 35 -4.64 10.17 -6.49
C LYS A 35 -5.65 9.92 -5.38
N ARG A 36 -5.69 10.85 -4.43
CA ARG A 36 -6.80 11.02 -3.50
C ARG A 36 -7.76 12.07 -4.04
N THR A 37 -9.05 11.86 -3.83
CA THR A 37 -10.08 12.82 -4.19
C THR A 37 -11.09 12.93 -3.06
N PRO A 38 -11.41 14.15 -2.60
CA PRO A 38 -12.37 14.35 -1.52
C PRO A 38 -13.69 13.63 -1.81
N LEU A 39 -14.31 13.05 -0.79
CA LEU A 39 -15.56 12.31 -0.96
C LEU A 39 -16.68 13.19 -1.51
N GLU A 40 -16.72 14.46 -1.08
CA GLU A 40 -17.70 15.47 -1.52
C GLU A 40 -17.67 15.77 -3.02
N ASP A 41 -16.55 15.51 -3.70
CA ASP A 41 -16.46 15.67 -5.17
C ASP A 41 -17.30 14.62 -5.92
N TYR A 42 -17.72 13.54 -5.26
CA TYR A 42 -18.53 12.47 -5.86
C TYR A 42 -20.03 12.76 -5.73
N PRO A 43 -20.70 13.28 -6.78
CA PRO A 43 -22.11 13.59 -6.71
C PRO A 43 -22.95 12.33 -6.59
N ALA A 44 -23.98 12.38 -5.75
CA ALA A 44 -25.03 11.37 -5.75
C ALA A 44 -25.72 11.33 -7.13
N LYS A 45 -25.74 10.15 -7.76
CA LYS A 45 -26.43 9.89 -9.03
C LYS A 45 -27.40 8.72 -8.86
N SER A 46 -28.44 8.73 -9.68
CA SER A 46 -29.40 7.62 -9.73
C SER A 46 -28.72 6.31 -10.15
N ARG A 47 -29.26 5.19 -9.67
CA ARG A 47 -28.86 3.84 -10.09
C ARG A 47 -29.05 3.61 -11.59
N ALA A 48 -28.32 2.64 -12.14
CA ALA A 48 -28.34 2.23 -13.54
C ALA A 48 -27.96 3.33 -14.55
N THR A 49 -27.38 4.44 -14.08
CA THR A 49 -26.72 5.46 -14.91
C THR A 49 -25.28 5.03 -15.23
N GLN A 50 -24.60 5.76 -16.13
CA GLN A 50 -23.19 5.49 -16.46
C GLN A 50 -22.20 6.01 -15.41
N GLY A 51 -22.66 6.76 -14.41
CA GLY A 51 -21.80 7.40 -13.43
C GLY A 51 -21.11 8.65 -13.97
N VAL A 52 -20.01 9.03 -13.32
CA VAL A 52 -19.21 10.22 -13.62
C VAL A 52 -17.72 9.86 -13.59
N VAL A 53 -16.88 10.63 -14.29
CA VAL A 53 -15.42 10.35 -14.35
C VAL A 53 -14.80 10.49 -12.95
N SER A 54 -14.13 9.44 -12.48
CA SER A 54 -13.38 9.42 -11.20
C SER A 54 -11.90 9.76 -11.39
N ILE A 55 -11.30 9.29 -12.48
CA ILE A 55 -9.92 9.55 -12.91
C ILE A 55 -9.87 9.49 -14.44
N LYS A 56 -9.02 10.32 -15.06
CA LYS A 56 -8.83 10.30 -16.51
C LYS A 56 -7.92 9.14 -16.89
N VAL A 57 -8.49 8.10 -17.48
CA VAL A 57 -7.74 6.99 -18.10
C VAL A 57 -7.09 7.49 -19.39
N SER A 58 -5.82 7.12 -19.60
CA SER A 58 -5.03 7.42 -20.79
C SER A 58 -3.96 6.35 -20.94
N ASP A 59 -3.27 6.29 -22.09
CA ASP A 59 -2.17 5.32 -22.31
C ASP A 59 -1.06 5.45 -21.25
N ARG A 60 -0.85 6.66 -20.73
CA ARG A 60 0.06 6.92 -19.61
C ARG A 60 -0.39 6.21 -18.34
N ASN A 61 -1.67 6.31 -17.99
CA ASN A 61 -2.23 5.78 -16.74
C ASN A 61 -2.50 4.28 -16.80
N GLY A 62 -3.02 3.85 -17.95
CA GLY A 62 -3.71 2.58 -18.09
C GLY A 62 -5.02 2.50 -17.30
N LYS A 63 -5.61 1.30 -17.25
CA LYS A 63 -6.89 1.01 -16.60
C LYS A 63 -6.82 1.17 -15.08
N VAL A 64 -7.97 1.43 -14.47
CA VAL A 64 -8.10 1.46 -13.01
C VAL A 64 -7.96 0.05 -12.46
N VAL A 65 -7.11 -0.09 -11.44
CA VAL A 65 -6.87 -1.35 -10.73
C VAL A 65 -7.81 -1.48 -9.54
N GLY A 66 -7.95 -0.39 -8.78
CA GLY A 66 -8.83 -0.37 -7.63
C GLY A 66 -9.03 1.04 -7.08
N ALA A 67 -9.99 1.15 -6.18
CA ALA A 67 -10.23 2.31 -5.36
C ALA A 67 -10.62 1.89 -3.94
N VAL A 68 -10.20 2.68 -2.95
CA VAL A 68 -10.49 2.46 -1.53
C VAL A 68 -10.69 3.80 -0.83
N GLN A 69 -11.58 3.85 0.17
CA GLN A 69 -11.72 5.02 1.03
C GLN A 69 -10.61 5.01 2.08
N VAL A 70 -9.95 6.14 2.27
CA VAL A 70 -8.81 6.30 3.18
C VAL A 70 -8.91 7.58 4.00
N ASP A 71 -8.43 7.50 5.23
CA ASP A 71 -8.20 8.63 6.13
C ASP A 71 -6.73 9.07 6.08
N GLU A 72 -6.42 10.24 6.64
CA GLU A 72 -5.09 10.87 6.47
C GLU A 72 -3.94 10.04 7.06
N ASN A 73 -4.22 9.27 8.12
CA ASN A 73 -3.26 8.44 8.84
C ASN A 73 -3.18 7.01 8.31
N ASP A 74 -4.04 6.64 7.34
CA ASP A 74 -4.02 5.31 6.77
C ASP A 74 -2.74 5.06 5.97
N GLU A 75 -2.42 3.79 5.77
CA GLU A 75 -1.44 3.34 4.80
C GLU A 75 -2.07 2.45 3.74
N ILE A 76 -1.45 2.43 2.57
CA ILE A 76 -1.85 1.57 1.47
C ILE A 76 -0.71 0.67 1.04
N MET A 77 -1.08 -0.52 0.58
CA MET A 77 -0.20 -1.45 -0.10
C MET A 77 -0.50 -1.44 -1.60
N LEU A 78 0.53 -1.21 -2.39
CA LEU A 78 0.53 -1.30 -3.84
C LEU A 78 1.30 -2.55 -4.25
N ILE A 79 0.67 -3.41 -5.06
CA ILE A 79 1.22 -4.72 -5.43
C ILE A 79 1.29 -4.83 -6.95
N SER A 80 2.48 -5.13 -7.48
CA SER A 80 2.68 -5.36 -8.91
C SER A 80 2.58 -6.83 -9.30
N ASN A 81 2.39 -7.10 -10.60
CA ASN A 81 2.45 -8.45 -11.17
C ASN A 81 3.84 -9.11 -11.05
N ALA A 82 4.89 -8.33 -10.83
CA ALA A 82 6.26 -8.82 -10.60
C ALA A 82 6.51 -9.20 -9.13
N GLY A 83 5.54 -8.97 -8.24
CA GLY A 83 5.69 -9.22 -6.80
C GLY A 83 6.33 -8.06 -6.06
N THR A 84 6.46 -6.87 -6.65
CA THR A 84 6.90 -5.66 -5.95
C THR A 84 5.78 -5.19 -5.01
N LEU A 85 6.10 -5.05 -3.72
CA LEU A 85 5.19 -4.49 -2.72
C LEU A 85 5.71 -3.13 -2.27
N VAL A 86 4.85 -2.12 -2.31
CA VAL A 86 5.16 -0.77 -1.83
C VAL A 86 4.11 -0.36 -0.82
N ARG A 87 4.55 -0.17 0.44
CA ARG A 87 3.77 0.48 1.50
C ARG A 87 3.95 1.99 1.38
N THR A 88 2.85 2.72 1.38
CA THR A 88 2.86 4.18 1.24
C THR A 88 1.86 4.79 2.20
N ARG A 89 2.29 5.82 2.93
CA ARG A 89 1.39 6.64 3.74
C ARG A 89 0.44 7.41 2.84
N VAL A 90 -0.84 7.41 3.20
CA VAL A 90 -1.87 8.09 2.42
C VAL A 90 -1.59 9.60 2.30
N SER A 91 -1.01 10.20 3.35
CA SER A 91 -0.58 11.60 3.36
C SER A 91 0.46 11.98 2.28
N GLU A 92 1.22 11.01 1.75
CA GLU A 92 2.19 11.22 0.66
C GLU A 92 1.52 11.26 -0.72
N VAL A 93 0.28 10.79 -0.83
CA VAL A 93 -0.46 10.78 -2.09
C VAL A 93 -1.14 12.13 -2.30
N SER A 94 -0.98 12.72 -3.48
CA SER A 94 -1.59 14.03 -3.76
C SER A 94 -3.12 13.97 -3.79
N THR A 95 -3.74 14.95 -3.12
CA THR A 95 -5.19 15.19 -3.18
C THR A 95 -5.51 16.13 -4.34
N VAL A 96 -6.24 15.64 -5.33
CA VAL A 96 -6.67 16.43 -6.49
C VAL A 96 -8.07 16.02 -6.93
N GLY A 97 -8.72 16.88 -7.70
CA GLY A 97 -10.09 16.65 -8.16
C GLY A 97 -10.26 15.41 -9.05
N ARG A 98 -11.52 15.03 -9.28
CA ARG A 98 -11.90 13.83 -10.04
C ARG A 98 -11.35 13.79 -11.47
N ASN A 99 -11.58 14.83 -12.26
CA ASN A 99 -11.28 14.83 -13.70
C ASN A 99 -9.80 15.15 -14.00
N THR A 100 -8.89 14.45 -13.34
CA THR A 100 -7.43 14.61 -13.46
C THR A 100 -6.77 13.26 -13.74
N GLN A 101 -5.52 13.26 -14.19
CA GLN A 101 -4.74 12.04 -14.40
C GLN A 101 -4.10 11.49 -13.11
N GLY A 102 -4.06 12.29 -12.04
CA GLY A 102 -3.31 11.94 -10.83
C GLY A 102 -1.79 12.06 -10.98
N VAL A 103 -1.09 11.56 -9.96
CA VAL A 103 0.37 11.59 -9.81
C VAL A 103 0.92 10.17 -9.84
N ARG A 104 2.24 10.03 -9.97
CA ARG A 104 2.88 8.72 -9.91
C ARG A 104 2.96 8.27 -8.46
N LEU A 105 2.39 7.12 -8.15
CA LEU A 105 2.50 6.47 -6.84
C LEU A 105 3.77 5.60 -6.79
N ILE A 106 3.97 4.78 -7.82
CA ILE A 106 5.14 3.90 -7.95
C ILE A 106 5.71 3.98 -9.36
N ARG A 107 6.99 3.64 -9.49
CA ARG A 107 7.59 3.37 -10.80
C ARG A 107 7.34 1.90 -11.11
N THR A 108 6.77 1.62 -12.26
CA THR A 108 6.68 0.26 -12.82
C THR A 108 7.82 0.07 -13.82
N GLY A 109 8.52 -1.06 -13.74
CA GLY A 109 9.49 -1.49 -14.74
C GLY A 109 8.86 -1.88 -16.08
N GLU A 110 9.69 -2.36 -17.01
CA GLU A 110 9.20 -2.91 -18.27
C GLU A 110 8.34 -4.15 -18.03
N ASN A 111 7.15 -4.19 -18.65
CA ASN A 111 6.14 -5.25 -18.46
C ASN A 111 5.64 -5.44 -17.02
N GLU A 112 5.95 -4.50 -16.12
CA GLU A 112 5.42 -4.48 -14.77
C GLU A 112 4.17 -3.60 -14.72
N GLN A 113 3.13 -4.09 -14.04
CA GLN A 113 1.89 -3.37 -13.84
C GLN A 113 1.43 -3.54 -12.40
N LEU A 114 0.82 -2.49 -11.86
CA LEU A 114 0.06 -2.57 -10.62
C LEU A 114 -1.15 -3.50 -10.84
N VAL A 115 -1.32 -4.48 -9.96
CA VAL A 115 -2.44 -5.45 -10.03
C VAL A 115 -3.34 -5.39 -8.81
N ALA A 116 -2.89 -4.80 -7.69
CA ALA A 116 -3.73 -4.58 -6.53
C ALA A 116 -3.39 -3.29 -5.78
N LEU A 117 -4.42 -2.75 -5.14
CA LEU A 117 -4.39 -1.66 -4.17
C LEU A 117 -5.22 -2.12 -2.97
N GLN A 118 -4.65 -2.05 -1.77
CA GLN A 118 -5.38 -2.32 -0.52
C GLN A 118 -5.00 -1.31 0.54
N ARG A 119 -5.96 -0.93 1.38
CA ARG A 119 -5.69 -0.20 2.61
C ARG A 119 -5.19 -1.17 3.67
N ILE A 120 -4.18 -0.77 4.43
CA ILE A 120 -3.64 -1.51 5.56
C ILE A 120 -4.47 -1.16 6.79
N GLU A 121 -4.96 -2.17 7.49
CA GLU A 121 -5.54 -2.02 8.82
C GLU A 121 -4.43 -2.30 9.83
N GLU A 122 -4.12 -1.34 10.69
CA GLU A 122 -3.19 -1.58 11.79
C GLU A 122 -3.86 -2.51 12.80
N ILE A 123 -3.17 -3.59 13.14
CA ILE A 123 -3.57 -4.44 14.25
C ILE A 123 -3.05 -3.73 15.50
N GLU A 124 -3.96 -3.18 16.30
CA GLU A 124 -3.63 -2.68 17.63
C GLU A 124 -2.92 -3.82 18.38
N ASP A 125 -1.69 -3.53 18.83
CA ASP A 125 -0.67 -4.47 19.30
C ASP A 125 -1.24 -5.79 19.83
N ALA A 126 -1.04 -6.88 19.08
CA ALA A 126 -1.10 -8.20 19.68
C ALA A 126 0.01 -8.22 20.73
N GLU A 127 -0.38 -8.08 22.01
CA GLU A 127 0.50 -8.20 23.16
C GLU A 127 1.48 -9.35 22.90
N LEU A 128 2.74 -9.00 22.61
CA LEU A 128 3.80 -9.97 22.48
C LEU A 128 3.93 -10.58 23.87
N ILE A 129 3.40 -11.80 24.03
CA ILE A 129 3.68 -12.61 25.22
C ILE A 129 5.18 -12.87 25.18
N GLU A 130 5.94 -12.10 25.93
CA GLU A 130 7.33 -12.40 26.23
C GLU A 130 7.33 -13.73 26.98
N ALA A 131 7.67 -14.81 26.30
CA ALA A 131 7.96 -16.07 26.95
C ALA A 131 9.22 -15.85 27.78
N GLU A 132 9.07 -15.71 29.10
CA GLU A 132 10.17 -15.71 30.07
C GLU A 132 11.06 -16.93 29.78
N GLY A 133 12.27 -16.66 29.30
CA GLY A 133 13.29 -17.67 29.05
C GLY A 133 13.77 -18.24 30.38
N ASP A 134 13.48 -19.51 30.60
CA ASP A 134 14.03 -20.33 31.69
C ASP A 134 15.57 -20.31 31.61
N GLU A 135 16.23 -19.83 32.66
CA GLU A 135 17.68 -19.71 32.75
C GLU A 135 18.31 -21.11 32.78
N ALA A 136 18.94 -21.53 31.68
CA ALA A 136 19.86 -22.65 31.69
C ALA A 136 21.24 -22.18 32.19
N GLU A 137 21.56 -22.45 33.46
CA GLU A 137 22.92 -22.31 34.01
C GLU A 137 23.92 -23.13 33.17
N ALA A 138 24.85 -22.45 32.52
CA ALA A 138 26.03 -23.05 31.91
C ALA A 138 27.16 -23.12 32.95
N VAL A 139 27.56 -24.35 33.29
CA VAL A 139 28.70 -24.67 34.15
C VAL A 139 30.00 -24.16 33.50
N ASP A 140 30.73 -23.31 34.23
CA ASP A 140 32.03 -22.76 33.86
C ASP A 140 33.12 -23.84 33.90
N THR A 141 33.77 -24.10 32.77
CA THR A 141 35.07 -24.78 32.73
C THR A 141 36.02 -23.98 31.86
N ASN A 142 36.82 -23.11 32.47
CA ASN A 142 37.96 -22.49 31.79
C ASN A 142 39.24 -22.62 32.62
N ALA A 143 40.14 -23.48 32.15
CA ALA A 143 41.54 -23.53 32.56
C ALA A 143 42.42 -23.51 31.31
N ALA A 144 42.89 -22.32 30.94
CA ALA A 144 44.08 -22.07 30.10
C ALA A 144 44.43 -20.58 30.23
N GLN A 145 45.51 -20.26 30.95
CA GLN A 145 46.82 -19.89 30.40
C GLN A 145 46.84 -18.51 29.73
N ASP A 146 47.39 -17.55 30.47
CA ASP A 146 48.02 -16.31 29.99
C ASP A 146 49.46 -16.39 30.55
N GLY A 147 50.56 -16.21 29.83
CA GLY A 147 50.84 -15.26 28.77
C GLY A 147 51.95 -14.32 29.28
N ALA A 148 53.20 -14.49 28.82
CA ALA A 148 54.32 -13.54 28.95
C ALA A 148 55.53 -14.10 28.19
N ASP A 149 56.39 -13.38 27.48
CA ASP A 149 56.44 -12.01 26.96
C ASP A 149 57.69 -12.02 26.05
N GLU A 150 57.64 -11.42 24.87
CA GLU A 150 58.79 -11.33 23.95
C GLU A 150 59.69 -10.15 24.33
N SER A 151 60.98 -10.37 24.59
CA SER A 151 62.02 -9.35 24.38
C SER A 151 63.44 -9.94 24.14
N THR A 152 63.88 -9.80 22.88
CA THR A 152 65.17 -9.29 22.35
C THR A 152 66.54 -9.64 22.98
N THR A 153 67.44 -10.10 22.07
CA THR A 153 68.90 -9.81 21.86
C THR A 153 70.05 -10.63 22.49
N ASP A 154 71.01 -10.94 21.60
CA ASP A 154 72.46 -11.27 21.72
C ASP A 154 72.83 -12.59 22.44
N GLU A 155 73.69 -13.50 21.96
CA GLU A 155 74.87 -13.51 21.06
C GLU A 155 74.88 -14.74 20.12
#